data_AF-A0ABD0RCH6-F1
#
_entry.id   AF-A0ABD0RCH6-F1
#
_cell.length_a   1.000
_cell.length_b   1.000
_cell.length_c   1.000
_cell.angle_alpha   90.00
_cell.angle_beta   90.00
_cell.angle_gamma   90.00
#
_symmetry.space_group_name_H-M   'P 1'
#
loop_
_entity.id
_entity.type
_entity.pdbx_description
1 polymer ?
#
loop_
_entity_poly.entity_id
_entity_poly.type
_entity_poly.pdbx_seq_one_letter_code
_entity_poly.pdbx_strand_id
1 'polypeptide(L)'
;GPGPLIEEEYEKELANKEMKKQLCPYAAVGECRYGLNCAYLHGDVCDMCGLQVLHPSDTSQRSQHIRACIEAHEKDMEISFAIQRSKDMMCGVCMEVVFEKTNPSERRFGILSNCSHCYCLKCIRKWRSAKQFESKII
;
A
#
# COMPACT_ATOMS: atom_id res chain seq x y z
N GLY A 1 -55.99 -15.59 20.59
CA GLY A 1 -55.18 -16.17 19.50
C GLY A 1 -53.73 -15.88 19.79
N PRO A 2 -52.78 -16.74 19.38
CA PRO A 2 -51.36 -16.42 19.47
C PRO A 2 -51.13 -15.24 18.51
N GLY A 3 -50.58 -14.09 18.88
CA GLY A 3 -49.53 -13.78 19.84
C GLY A 3 -48.38 -13.14 19.04
N PRO A 4 -48.01 -11.86 19.23
CA PRO A 4 -47.04 -11.07 18.43
C PRO A 4 -45.61 -11.64 18.24
N LEU A 5 -45.36 -12.84 18.77
CA LEU A 5 -44.04 -13.49 18.84
C LEU A 5 -43.52 -13.97 17.47
N ILE A 6 -44.43 -14.25 16.53
CA ILE A 6 -44.08 -14.81 15.21
C ILE A 6 -43.43 -13.74 14.29
N GLU A 7 -43.83 -12.47 14.43
CA GLU A 7 -43.29 -11.38 13.61
C GLU A 7 -41.87 -10.99 14.06
N GLU A 8 -41.60 -10.95 15.37
CA GLU A 8 -40.26 -10.65 15.89
C GLU A 8 -39.21 -11.73 15.57
N GLU A 9 -39.60 -13.00 15.51
CA GLU A 9 -38.72 -14.10 15.11
C GLU A 9 -38.40 -14.08 13.61
N TYR A 10 -39.37 -13.76 12.77
CA TYR A 10 -39.18 -13.62 11.32
C TYR A 10 -38.22 -12.47 10.95
N GLU A 11 -38.36 -11.31 11.61
CA GLU A 11 -37.46 -10.17 11.41
C GLU A 11 -36.02 -10.49 11.86
N LYS A 12 -35.86 -11.22 12.97
CA LYS A 12 -34.53 -11.69 13.44
C LYS A 12 -33.89 -12.67 12.46
N GLU A 13 -34.66 -13.57 11.86
CA GLU A 13 -34.15 -14.49 10.84
C GLU A 13 -33.73 -13.76 9.56
N LEU A 14 -34.50 -12.78 9.10
CA LEU A 14 -34.15 -11.93 7.95
C LEU A 14 -32.88 -11.12 8.22
N ALA A 15 -32.78 -10.47 9.38
CA ALA A 15 -31.58 -9.73 9.77
C ALA A 15 -30.35 -10.64 9.86
N ASN A 16 -30.48 -11.84 10.43
CA ASN A 16 -29.40 -12.84 10.49
C ASN A 16 -29.00 -13.32 9.07
N LYS A 17 -29.96 -13.46 8.16
CA LYS A 17 -29.72 -13.83 6.76
C LYS A 17 -29.06 -12.70 5.95
N GLU A 18 -29.40 -11.45 6.24
CA GLU A 18 -28.74 -10.25 5.69
C GLU A 18 -27.31 -10.08 6.22
N MET A 19 -27.08 -10.24 7.53
CA MET A 19 -25.75 -10.16 8.13
C MET A 19 -24.79 -11.23 7.59
N LYS A 20 -25.30 -12.43 7.25
CA LYS A 20 -24.54 -13.49 6.58
C LYS A 20 -24.15 -13.17 5.12
N LYS A 21 -24.62 -12.07 4.53
CA LYS A 21 -24.17 -11.59 3.21
C LYS A 21 -22.95 -10.66 3.32
N GLN A 22 -22.66 -10.13 4.50
CA GLN A 22 -21.57 -9.17 4.68
C GLN A 22 -20.32 -9.87 5.23
N LEU A 23 -19.17 -9.55 4.64
CA LEU A 23 -17.89 -10.02 5.13
C LEU A 23 -17.57 -9.43 6.51
N CYS A 24 -16.97 -10.25 7.36
CA CYS A 24 -16.52 -9.84 8.68
C CYS A 24 -15.38 -8.82 8.56
N PRO A 25 -15.52 -7.61 9.10
CA PRO A 25 -14.49 -6.58 8.98
C PRO A 25 -13.20 -6.94 9.72
N TYR A 26 -13.29 -7.75 10.79
CA TYR A 26 -12.11 -8.19 11.54
C TYR A 26 -11.35 -9.29 10.81
N ALA A 27 -12.04 -10.26 10.21
CA ALA A 27 -11.40 -11.30 9.40
C ALA A 27 -10.79 -10.70 8.11
N ALA A 28 -11.41 -9.66 7.57
CA ALA A 28 -10.92 -8.95 6.39
C ALA A 28 -9.57 -8.23 6.61
N VAL A 29 -9.19 -7.93 7.85
CA VAL A 29 -7.90 -7.27 8.19
C VAL A 29 -6.92 -8.20 8.91
N GLY A 30 -7.28 -9.48 9.09
CA GLY A 30 -6.42 -10.48 9.71
C GLY A 30 -7.22 -11.50 10.50
N GLU A 31 -7.27 -11.31 11.82
CA GLU A 31 -7.85 -12.30 12.74
C GLU A 31 -9.14 -11.79 13.40
N CYS A 32 -10.20 -12.61 13.31
CA CYS A 32 -11.45 -12.39 14.02
C CYS A 32 -11.48 -13.18 15.33
N ARG A 33 -11.57 -12.47 16.46
CA ARG A 33 -11.60 -13.09 17.80
C ARG A 33 -12.81 -13.99 18.05
N TYR A 34 -13.87 -13.83 17.27
CA TYR A 34 -15.10 -14.62 17.39
C TYR A 34 -14.99 -15.98 16.70
N GLY A 35 -13.97 -16.19 15.86
CA GLY A 35 -13.76 -17.45 15.15
C GLY A 35 -15.00 -17.90 14.39
N LEU A 36 -15.37 -19.17 14.55
CA LEU A 36 -16.57 -19.77 13.92
C LEU A 36 -17.90 -19.24 14.48
N ASN A 37 -17.88 -18.55 15.62
CA ASN A 37 -19.07 -17.96 16.23
C ASN A 37 -19.33 -16.52 15.75
N CYS A 38 -18.59 -16.03 14.76
CA CYS A 38 -18.82 -14.70 14.22
C CYS A 38 -20.20 -14.59 13.55
N ALA A 39 -20.91 -13.49 13.80
CA ALA A 39 -22.20 -13.20 13.16
C ALA A 39 -22.07 -12.82 11.67
N TYR A 40 -20.85 -12.48 11.24
CA TYR A 40 -20.54 -12.06 9.88
C TYR A 40 -19.84 -13.17 9.11
N LEU A 41 -19.91 -13.11 7.78
CA LEU A 41 -19.28 -14.09 6.92
C LEU A 41 -17.75 -13.95 6.93
N HIS A 42 -17.03 -15.00 7.28
CA HIS A 42 -15.61 -15.07 6.98
C HIS A 42 -15.47 -15.50 5.51
N GLY A 43 -14.85 -14.66 4.70
CA GLY A 43 -14.63 -14.94 3.29
C GLY A 43 -13.56 -16.01 3.08
N ASP A 44 -13.39 -16.43 1.83
CA ASP A 44 -12.24 -17.20 1.41
C ASP A 44 -10.96 -16.34 1.50
N VAL A 45 -9.84 -17.03 1.64
CA VAL A 45 -8.52 -16.41 1.69
C VAL A 45 -8.10 -15.98 0.28
N CYS A 46 -7.61 -14.74 0.14
CA CYS A 46 -6.94 -14.30 -1.07
C CYS A 46 -5.48 -14.78 -1.07
N ASP A 47 -5.05 -15.44 -2.16
CA ASP A 47 -3.69 -16.00 -2.27
C ASP A 47 -2.56 -14.95 -2.23
N MET A 48 -2.86 -13.70 -2.57
CA MET A 48 -1.87 -12.62 -2.65
C MET A 48 -1.68 -11.93 -1.30
N CYS A 49 -2.77 -11.52 -0.64
CA CYS A 49 -2.71 -10.81 0.64
C CYS A 49 -2.85 -11.72 1.87
N GLY A 50 -3.29 -12.97 1.71
CA GLY A 50 -3.50 -13.94 2.80
C GLY A 50 -4.69 -13.64 3.71
N LEU A 51 -5.53 -12.65 3.37
CA LEU A 51 -6.66 -12.21 4.20
C LEU A 51 -7.99 -12.88 3.76
N GLN A 52 -8.93 -13.03 4.69
CA GLN A 52 -10.27 -13.61 4.46
C GLN A 52 -11.24 -12.58 3.86
N VAL A 53 -10.91 -12.10 2.66
CA VAL A 53 -11.57 -10.95 2.01
C VAL A 53 -12.34 -11.34 0.75
N LEU A 54 -12.34 -12.60 0.33
CA LEU A 54 -13.06 -13.05 -0.86
C LEU A 54 -14.43 -13.59 -0.48
N HIS A 55 -15.50 -13.05 -1.04
CA HIS A 55 -16.83 -13.60 -0.80
C HIS A 55 -16.97 -14.97 -1.52
N PRO A 56 -17.51 -16.03 -0.90
CA PRO A 56 -17.58 -17.38 -1.49
C PRO A 56 -18.42 -17.46 -2.78
N SER A 57 -19.46 -16.64 -2.89
CA SER A 57 -20.42 -16.67 -4.01
C SER A 57 -20.53 -15.37 -4.81
N ASP A 58 -19.88 -14.29 -4.38
CA ASP A 58 -19.95 -13.00 -5.10
C ASP A 58 -18.73 -12.88 -6.02
N THR A 59 -18.94 -13.26 -7.27
CA THR A 59 -17.90 -13.25 -8.30
C THR A 59 -17.45 -11.83 -8.68
N SER A 60 -18.34 -10.83 -8.55
CA SER A 60 -18.02 -9.43 -8.82
C SER A 60 -17.08 -8.90 -7.76
N GLN A 61 -17.42 -9.10 -6.48
CA GLN A 61 -16.58 -8.71 -5.35
C GLN A 61 -15.21 -9.38 -5.41
N ARG A 62 -15.16 -10.70 -5.69
CA ARG A 62 -13.91 -11.44 -5.84
C ARG A 62 -13.04 -10.84 -6.94
N SER A 63 -13.62 -10.61 -8.12
CA SER A 63 -12.89 -10.08 -9.27
C SER A 63 -12.37 -8.66 -9.01
N GLN A 64 -13.17 -7.83 -8.32
CA GLN A 64 -12.76 -6.48 -7.93
C GLN A 64 -11.60 -6.51 -6.93
N HIS A 65 -11.70 -7.33 -5.89
CA HIS A 65 -10.63 -7.48 -4.91
C HIS A 65 -9.34 -8.00 -5.56
N ILE A 66 -9.42 -9.08 -6.34
CA ILE A 66 -8.23 -9.67 -6.98
C ILE A 66 -7.51 -8.63 -7.84
N ARG A 67 -8.25 -7.86 -8.64
CA ARG A 67 -7.65 -6.79 -9.46
C ARG A 67 -6.96 -5.73 -8.61
N ALA A 68 -7.65 -5.21 -7.59
CA ALA A 68 -7.10 -4.18 -6.72
C ALA A 68 -5.89 -4.70 -5.91
N CYS A 69 -5.92 -5.96 -5.49
CA CYS A 69 -4.85 -6.60 -4.75
C CYS A 69 -3.60 -6.77 -5.63
N ILE A 70 -3.75 -7.23 -6.87
CA ILE A 70 -2.65 -7.32 -7.85
C ILE A 70 -2.03 -5.94 -8.07
N GLU A 71 -2.85 -4.92 -8.35
CA GLU A 71 -2.37 -3.55 -8.58
C GLU A 71 -1.60 -2.99 -7.37
N ALA A 72 -2.09 -3.23 -6.16
CA ALA A 72 -1.41 -2.83 -4.93
C ALA A 72 -0.06 -3.53 -4.77
N HIS A 73 -0.02 -4.85 -5.00
CA HIS A 73 1.22 -5.62 -4.94
C HIS A 73 2.25 -5.20 -5.99
N GLU A 74 1.82 -4.94 -7.23
CA GLU A 74 2.71 -4.45 -8.29
C GLU A 74 3.34 -3.10 -7.91
N LYS A 75 2.54 -2.18 -7.37
CA LYS A 75 3.01 -0.88 -6.90
C LYS A 75 4.01 -1.00 -5.74
N ASP A 76 3.71 -1.83 -4.75
CA ASP A 76 4.60 -2.06 -3.61
C ASP A 76 5.92 -2.71 -4.05
N MET A 77 5.86 -3.59 -5.05
CA MET A 77 7.03 -4.22 -5.65
C MET A 77 7.89 -3.19 -6.39
N GLU A 78 7.30 -2.31 -7.19
CA GLU A 78 8.02 -1.22 -7.87
C GLU A 78 8.72 -0.30 -6.88
N ILE A 79 8.04 0.09 -5.80
CA ILE A 79 8.60 0.91 -4.73
C ILE A 79 9.77 0.18 -4.06
N SER A 80 9.61 -1.11 -3.75
CA SER A 80 10.66 -1.92 -3.12
C SER A 80 11.91 -2.00 -4.00
N PHE A 81 11.75 -2.21 -5.31
CA PHE A 81 12.87 -2.18 -6.24
C PHE A 81 13.53 -0.81 -6.35
N ALA A 82 12.75 0.28 -6.34
CA ALA A 82 13.29 1.63 -6.35
C ALA A 82 14.10 1.93 -5.07
N ILE A 83 13.62 1.49 -3.91
CA ILE A 83 14.33 1.61 -2.62
C ILE A 83 15.63 0.81 -2.68
N GLN A 84 15.58 -0.46 -3.10
CA GLN A 84 16.77 -1.30 -3.17
C GLN A 84 17.84 -0.71 -4.08
N ARG A 85 17.45 -0.17 -5.25
CA ARG A 85 18.37 0.51 -6.19
C ARG A 85 18.95 1.81 -5.63
N SER A 86 18.24 2.51 -4.77
CA SER A 86 18.66 3.82 -4.23
C SER A 86 19.41 3.74 -2.91
N LYS A 87 19.31 2.61 -2.20
CA LYS A 87 19.83 2.42 -0.84
C LYS A 87 21.32 2.76 -0.71
N ASP A 88 22.12 2.34 -1.68
CA ASP A 88 23.59 2.50 -1.62
C ASP A 88 24.10 3.66 -2.48
N MET A 89 23.20 4.53 -2.97
CA MET A 89 23.58 5.64 -3.84
C MET A 89 24.36 6.71 -3.07
N MET A 90 25.67 6.75 -3.31
CA MET A 90 26.60 7.66 -2.68
C MET A 90 26.74 8.98 -3.46
N CYS A 91 26.80 10.10 -2.74
CA CYS A 91 27.07 11.39 -3.35
C CYS A 91 28.54 11.50 -3.78
N GLY A 92 28.80 11.75 -5.07
CA GLY A 92 30.16 11.89 -5.60
C GLY A 92 30.95 13.15 -5.17
N VAL A 93 30.48 13.90 -4.18
CA VAL A 93 31.15 15.11 -3.65
C VAL A 93 31.42 14.96 -2.16
N CYS A 94 30.40 14.68 -1.35
CA CYS A 94 30.58 14.49 0.10
C CYS A 94 30.83 13.03 0.50
N MET A 95 30.76 12.08 -0.43
CA MET A 95 30.96 10.64 -0.20
C MET A 95 30.01 10.02 0.84
N GLU A 96 28.91 10.69 1.15
CA GLU A 96 27.87 10.16 2.03
C GLU A 96 26.81 9.41 1.22
N VAL A 97 26.26 8.34 1.80
CA VAL A 97 25.08 7.65 1.26
C VAL A 97 23.88 8.59 1.38
N VAL A 98 23.27 8.93 0.25
CA VAL A 98 22.20 9.94 0.22
C VAL A 98 20.96 9.44 0.96
N PHE A 99 20.63 8.16 0.80
CA PHE A 99 19.47 7.54 1.44
C PHE A 99 19.56 7.50 2.97
N GLU A 100 20.76 7.51 3.55
CA GLU A 100 20.99 7.43 4.99
C GLU A 100 21.02 8.79 5.70
N LYS A 101 20.87 9.89 4.97
CA LYS A 101 20.87 11.23 5.57
C LYS A 101 19.80 11.37 6.65
N THR A 102 20.16 12.06 7.73
CA THR A 102 19.31 12.25 8.91
C THR A 102 17.98 12.91 8.56
N ASN A 103 18.02 13.98 7.74
CA ASN A 103 16.84 14.67 7.28
C ASN A 103 16.23 13.98 6.04
N PRO A 104 14.97 13.49 6.09
CA PRO A 104 14.30 12.87 4.95
C PRO A 104 14.29 13.75 3.69
N SER A 105 14.21 15.08 3.84
CA SER A 105 14.21 16.02 2.72
C SER A 105 15.52 15.99 1.90
N GLU A 106 16.60 15.52 2.52
CA GLU A 106 17.94 15.42 1.92
C GLU A 106 18.24 14.04 1.33
N ARG A 107 17.35 13.05 1.52
CA ARG A 107 17.47 11.69 0.95
C ARG A 107 17.16 11.61 -0.55
N ARG A 108 17.12 12.76 -1.22
CA ARG A 108 16.98 12.90 -2.66
C ARG A 108 18.31 13.29 -3.27
N PHE A 109 18.57 12.78 -4.45
CA PHE A 109 19.73 13.13 -5.24
C PHE A 109 19.33 13.70 -6.59
N GLY A 110 20.25 14.44 -7.19
CA GLY A 110 20.20 14.84 -8.59
C GLY A 110 21.35 14.21 -9.36
N ILE A 111 21.21 14.22 -10.69
CA ILE A 111 22.25 13.83 -11.64
C ILE A 111 22.66 15.06 -12.47
N LEU A 112 23.81 14.99 -13.14
CA LEU A 112 24.24 15.99 -14.12
C LEU A 112 23.87 15.54 -15.53
N SER A 113 23.86 16.47 -16.49
CA SER A 113 23.49 16.15 -17.88
C SER A 113 24.49 15.21 -18.58
N ASN A 114 25.74 15.21 -18.14
CA ASN A 114 26.84 14.47 -18.77
C ASN A 114 27.26 13.21 -17.99
N CYS A 115 26.62 12.87 -16.88
CA CYS A 115 26.90 11.64 -16.15
C CYS A 115 25.72 11.15 -15.29
N SER A 116 25.69 9.85 -15.03
CA SER A 116 24.70 9.17 -14.17
C SER A 116 25.09 9.14 -12.69
N HIS A 117 26.12 9.89 -12.28
CA HIS A 117 26.55 9.93 -10.89
C HIS A 117 25.51 10.60 -9.99
N CYS A 118 25.37 10.06 -8.78
CA CYS A 118 24.49 10.59 -7.75
C CYS A 118 25.16 11.77 -7.02
N TYR A 119 24.40 12.85 -6.84
CA TYR A 119 24.80 13.99 -6.02
C TYR A 119 23.67 14.41 -5.10
N CYS A 120 23.92 14.52 -3.80
CA CYS A 120 22.92 15.05 -2.88
C CYS A 120 22.55 16.50 -3.27
N LEU A 121 21.31 16.91 -2.96
CA LEU A 121 20.81 18.22 -3.38
C LEU A 121 21.67 19.40 -2.89
N LYS A 122 22.29 19.29 -1.71
CA LYS A 122 23.19 20.33 -1.19
C LYS A 122 24.44 20.49 -2.07
N CYS A 123 25.10 19.39 -2.44
CA CYS A 123 26.32 19.41 -3.24
C CYS A 123 26.05 19.87 -4.67
N ILE A 124 25.04 19.33 -5.34
CA ILE A 124 24.74 19.70 -6.73
C ILE A 124 24.26 21.15 -6.87
N ARG A 125 23.53 21.68 -5.88
CA ARG A 125 23.14 23.10 -5.86
C ARG A 125 24.34 24.01 -5.72
N LYS A 126 25.24 23.74 -4.76
CA LYS A 126 26.50 24.50 -4.60
C LYS A 126 27.34 24.48 -5.88
N TRP A 127 27.46 23.31 -6.50
CA TRP A 127 28.19 23.14 -7.77
C TRP A 127 27.60 24.01 -8.90
N ARG A 128 26.27 23.97 -9.07
CA ARG A 128 25.58 24.78 -10.09
C ARG A 128 25.69 26.28 -9.83
N SER A 129 25.61 26.71 -8.57
CA SER A 129 25.81 28.12 -8.19
C SER A 129 27.23 28.60 -8.46
N ALA A 130 28.24 27.76 -8.23
CA ALA A 130 29.64 28.10 -8.57
C ALA A 130 29.85 28.24 -10.08
N LYS A 131 29.17 27.43 -10.91
CA LYS A 131 29.26 27.49 -12.38
C LYS A 131 28.51 28.67 -13.03
N GLN A 132 27.68 29.42 -12.31
CA GLN A 132 27.00 30.60 -12.86
C GLN A 132 27.96 31.74 -13.27
N PHE A 133 29.26 31.62 -12.97
CA PHE A 133 30.29 32.54 -13.46
C PHE A 133 30.88 32.18 -14.85
N GLU A 134 30.55 31.03 -15.44
CA GLU A 134 31.15 30.58 -16.71
C GLU A 134 30.20 30.50 -17.92
N SER A 135 28.93 30.89 -17.79
CA SER A 135 28.02 30.92 -18.93
C SER A 135 27.71 32.36 -19.35
N LYS A 136 28.70 33.04 -19.94
CA LYS A 136 28.41 34.10 -20.92
C LYS A 136 27.80 33.40 -22.13
N ILE A 137 26.49 33.45 -22.22
CA ILE A 137 25.78 33.24 -23.49
C ILE A 137 26.28 34.36 -24.42
N ILE A 138 26.90 33.97 -25.54
CA ILE A 138 27.22 34.84 -26.67
C ILE A 138 25.99 34.89 -27.57
#